data_AF-A0A0S6XP72-F1
#
_entry.id   AF-A0A0S6XP72-F1
#
_cell.length_a   1.000
_cell.length_b   1.000
_cell.length_c   1.000
_cell.angle_alpha   90.00
_cell.angle_beta   90.00
_cell.angle_gamma   90.00
#
_symmetry.space_group_name_H-M   'P 1'
#
loop_
_entity.id
_entity.type
_entity.pdbx_description
1 polymer ?
#
loop_
_entity_poly.entity_id
_entity_poly.type
_entity_poly.pdbx_seq_one_letter_code
_entity_poly.pdbx_strand_id
1 'polypeptide(L)'
;MATQPVPLSTQLHALGVTAALVYSGFSFGASYLTVPLVIPLPARHATVFFRDFFYNGATAMVPLSLLGAAACATGSYVLRSNARSAEGVVRVLGQEVRASTLGYIAAAALMAGLPWTQAVMMAVNNRLIALAADPGASDRAAAEVVDLLRQWRWMNFVRSTLGLVGGVLGLSAIVGQK
;
A
#
# COMPACT_ATOMS: atom_id res chain seq x y z
N MET A 1 -30.59 -22.12 -16.06
CA MET A 1 -29.89 -20.87 -16.45
C MET A 1 -28.46 -20.98 -15.91
N ALA A 2 -27.47 -21.29 -16.75
CA ALA A 2 -26.09 -21.47 -16.29
C ALA A 2 -25.41 -20.10 -16.12
N THR A 3 -24.81 -19.84 -14.96
CA THR A 3 -24.05 -18.62 -14.69
C THR A 3 -22.74 -18.64 -15.48
N GLN A 4 -22.49 -17.62 -16.30
CA GLN A 4 -21.21 -17.43 -16.97
C GLN A 4 -20.08 -17.30 -15.91
N PRO A 5 -18.91 -17.92 -16.11
CA PRO A 5 -17.80 -17.82 -15.18
C PRO A 5 -17.25 -16.38 -15.12
N VAL A 6 -16.81 -15.95 -13.93
CA VAL A 6 -16.22 -14.62 -13.73
C VAL A 6 -14.90 -14.50 -14.50
N PRO A 7 -14.68 -13.44 -15.30
CA PRO A 7 -13.44 -13.27 -16.07
C PRO A 7 -12.19 -13.26 -15.18
N LEU A 8 -11.09 -13.84 -15.68
CA LEU A 8 -9.80 -13.88 -14.97
C LEU A 8 -9.29 -12.47 -14.60
N SER A 9 -9.46 -11.48 -15.48
CA SER A 9 -9.09 -10.08 -15.22
C SER A 9 -9.82 -9.51 -14.01
N THR A 10 -11.10 -9.84 -13.83
CA THR A 10 -11.91 -9.42 -12.69
C THR A 10 -11.42 -10.05 -11.40
N GLN A 11 -11.09 -11.35 -11.42
CA GLN A 11 -10.55 -12.07 -10.26
C GLN A 11 -9.21 -11.48 -9.81
N LEU A 12 -8.31 -11.22 -10.77
CA LEU A 12 -7.00 -10.61 -10.51
C LEU A 12 -7.12 -9.19 -9.96
N HIS A 13 -8.00 -8.35 -10.51
CA HIS A 13 -8.25 -7.03 -9.94
C HIS A 13 -8.86 -7.11 -8.53
N ALA A 14 -9.74 -8.07 -8.25
CA ALA A 14 -10.31 -8.24 -6.91
C ALA A 14 -9.23 -8.59 -5.87
N LEU A 15 -8.27 -9.46 -6.23
CA LEU A 15 -7.10 -9.76 -5.40
C LEU A 15 -6.24 -8.50 -5.18
N GLY A 16 -5.97 -7.75 -6.25
CA GLY A 16 -5.21 -6.50 -6.17
C GLY A 16 -5.86 -5.43 -5.29
N VAL A 17 -7.18 -5.24 -5.43
CA VAL A 17 -7.99 -4.34 -4.58
C VAL A 17 -7.94 -4.77 -3.12
N THR A 18 -8.09 -6.06 -2.86
CA THR A 18 -8.04 -6.59 -1.48
C THR A 18 -6.69 -6.31 -0.85
N ALA A 19 -5.60 -6.59 -1.57
CA ALA A 19 -4.25 -6.28 -1.10
C ALA A 19 -4.06 -4.77 -0.85
N ALA A 20 -4.57 -3.92 -1.72
CA ALA A 20 -4.48 -2.46 -1.58
C ALA A 20 -5.24 -1.92 -0.36
N LEU A 21 -6.44 -2.44 -0.10
CA LEU A 21 -7.24 -2.05 1.06
C LEU A 21 -6.60 -2.53 2.37
N VAL A 22 -6.08 -3.76 2.41
CA VAL A 22 -5.35 -4.27 3.59
C VAL A 22 -4.08 -3.45 3.84
N TYR A 23 -3.30 -3.17 2.80
CA TYR A 23 -2.09 -2.35 2.89
C TYR A 23 -2.38 -0.92 3.38
N SER A 24 -3.44 -0.31 2.82
CA SER A 24 -3.89 1.02 3.21
C SER A 24 -4.37 1.05 4.66
N GLY A 25 -5.19 0.08 5.05
CA GLY A 25 -5.73 -0.06 6.40
C GLY A 25 -4.63 -0.28 7.44
N PHE A 26 -3.63 -1.10 7.13
CA PHE A 26 -2.47 -1.30 8.02
C PHE A 26 -1.71 0.00 8.25
N SER A 27 -1.40 0.75 7.18
CA SER A 27 -0.68 2.03 7.28
C SER A 27 -1.51 3.11 8.00
N PHE A 28 -2.83 3.12 7.79
CA PHE A 28 -3.77 3.98 8.50
C PHE A 28 -3.81 3.64 9.99
N GLY A 29 -4.00 2.36 10.32
CA GLY A 29 -4.05 1.86 11.70
C GLY A 29 -2.76 2.15 12.46
N ALA A 30 -1.61 1.96 11.82
CA ALA A 30 -0.32 2.35 12.39
C ALA A 30 -0.30 3.82 12.80
N SER A 31 -0.84 4.70 11.96
CA SER A 31 -0.80 6.15 12.18
C SER A 31 -1.86 6.65 13.17
N TYR A 32 -3.08 6.14 13.04
CA TYR A 32 -4.25 6.63 13.76
C TYR A 32 -4.43 5.95 15.12
N LEU A 33 -4.13 4.65 15.21
CA LEU A 33 -4.33 3.86 16.43
C LEU A 33 -3.01 3.61 17.15
N THR A 34 -1.98 3.15 16.44
CA THR A 34 -0.75 2.66 17.08
C THR A 34 0.14 3.81 17.58
N VAL A 35 0.53 4.76 16.72
CA VAL A 35 1.49 5.81 17.12
C VAL A 35 1.02 6.65 18.33
N PRO A 36 -0.24 7.10 18.41
CA PRO A 36 -0.70 7.86 19.58
C PRO A 36 -0.56 7.11 20.90
N LEU A 37 -0.67 5.78 20.89
CA LEU A 37 -0.48 4.93 22.06
C LEU A 37 1.00 4.71 22.42
N VAL A 38 1.90 4.87 21.44
CA VAL A 38 3.35 4.67 21.61
C VAL A 38 4.05 5.94 22.08
N ILE A 39 3.58 7.12 21.67
CA ILE A 39 4.15 8.44 22.06
C ILE A 39 4.28 8.63 23.58
N PRO A 40 3.30 8.28 24.44
CA PRO A 40 3.42 8.49 25.88
C PRO A 40 4.33 7.46 26.58
N LEU A 41 4.81 6.43 25.88
CA LEU A 41 5.71 5.44 26.47
C LEU A 41 7.10 6.06 26.72
N PRO A 42 7.87 5.52 27.70
CA PRO A 42 9.27 5.89 27.83
C PRO A 42 10.01 5.67 26.52
N ALA A 43 10.91 6.59 26.16
CA ALA A 43 11.56 6.64 24.86
C ALA A 43 12.16 5.29 24.42
N ARG A 44 12.82 4.59 25.34
CA ARG A 44 13.33 3.23 25.14
C ARG A 44 12.26 2.23 24.67
N HIS A 45 11.10 2.21 25.31
CA HIS A 45 10.02 1.27 24.96
C HIS A 45 9.41 1.65 23.60
N ALA A 46 9.27 2.95 23.34
CA ALA A 46 8.74 3.46 22.10
C ALA A 46 9.63 3.11 20.89
N THR A 47 10.96 3.24 21.01
CA THR A 47 11.91 2.93 19.93
C THR A 47 12.06 1.43 19.69
N VAL A 48 12.04 0.60 20.75
CA VAL A 48 12.03 -0.86 20.61
C VAL A 48 10.75 -1.33 19.94
N PHE A 49 9.59 -0.85 20.39
CA PHE A 49 8.31 -1.13 19.75
C PHE A 49 8.35 -0.74 18.26
N PHE A 50 8.84 0.46 17.95
CA PHE A 50 8.94 0.95 16.59
C PHE A 50 9.80 0.02 15.71
N ARG A 51 10.98 -0.37 16.19
CA ARG A 51 11.90 -1.25 15.44
C ARG A 51 11.21 -2.57 15.09
N ASP A 52 10.58 -3.21 16.07
CA ASP A 52 9.95 -4.51 15.89
C ASP A 52 8.72 -4.38 14.97
N PHE A 53 7.92 -3.33 15.17
CA PHE A 53 6.79 -3.01 14.30
C PHE A 53 7.23 -2.75 12.85
N PHE A 54 8.34 -2.03 12.64
CA PHE A 54 8.86 -1.70 11.32
C PHE A 54 9.30 -2.95 10.56
N TYR A 55 10.11 -3.82 11.17
CA TYR A 55 10.59 -5.03 10.50
C TYR A 55 9.47 -6.05 10.27
N ASN A 56 8.63 -6.29 11.27
CA ASN A 56 7.49 -7.22 11.12
C ASN A 56 6.44 -6.68 10.14
N GLY A 57 6.22 -5.37 10.12
CA GLY A 57 5.37 -4.73 9.13
C GLY A 57 5.94 -4.88 7.72
N ALA A 58 7.25 -4.69 7.54
CA ALA A 58 7.90 -4.82 6.23
C ALA A 58 7.82 -6.26 5.69
N THR A 59 8.03 -7.28 6.51
CA THR A 59 7.98 -8.69 6.08
C THR A 59 6.59 -9.11 5.59
N ALA A 60 5.52 -8.53 6.14
CA ALA A 60 4.15 -8.81 5.70
C ALA A 60 3.69 -7.88 4.55
N MET A 61 3.90 -6.56 4.71
CA MET A 61 3.29 -5.57 3.82
C MET A 61 4.04 -5.39 2.50
N VAL A 62 5.36 -5.62 2.46
CA VAL A 62 6.11 -5.52 1.20
C VAL A 62 5.67 -6.61 0.22
N PRO A 63 5.66 -7.92 0.57
CA PRO A 63 5.15 -8.95 -0.33
C PRO A 63 3.69 -8.73 -0.73
N LEU A 64 2.84 -8.29 0.21
CA LEU A 64 1.44 -8.00 -0.08
C LEU A 64 1.29 -6.90 -1.14
N SER A 65 2.05 -5.81 -1.03
CA SER A 65 2.03 -4.72 -2.00
C SER A 65 2.50 -5.17 -3.40
N LEU A 66 3.57 -5.96 -3.46
CA LEU A 66 4.10 -6.53 -4.70
C LEU A 66 3.10 -7.48 -5.37
N LEU A 67 2.51 -8.40 -4.60
CA LEU A 67 1.51 -9.36 -5.09
C LEU A 67 0.26 -8.63 -5.59
N GLY A 68 -0.22 -7.64 -4.83
CA GLY A 68 -1.36 -6.82 -5.23
C GLY A 68 -1.09 -6.04 -6.53
N ALA A 69 0.10 -5.45 -6.65
CA ALA A 69 0.50 -4.73 -7.85
C ALA A 69 0.59 -5.67 -9.07
N ALA A 70 1.20 -6.85 -8.89
CA ALA A 70 1.29 -7.86 -9.93
C ALA A 70 -0.10 -8.36 -10.37
N ALA A 71 -1.03 -8.54 -9.43
CA ALA A 71 -2.41 -8.93 -9.73
C ALA A 71 -3.14 -7.83 -10.54
N CYS A 72 -3.06 -6.57 -10.11
CA CYS A 72 -3.61 -5.43 -10.86
C CYS A 72 -3.01 -5.30 -12.27
N ALA A 73 -1.69 -5.38 -12.40
CA ALA A 73 -0.99 -5.25 -13.68
C ALA A 73 -1.32 -6.42 -14.63
N THR A 74 -1.33 -7.66 -14.12
CA THR A 74 -1.67 -8.85 -14.91
C THR A 74 -3.14 -8.82 -15.33
N GLY A 75 -4.06 -8.45 -14.42
CA GLY A 75 -5.48 -8.30 -14.75
C GLY A 75 -5.71 -7.25 -15.85
N SER A 76 -4.99 -6.13 -15.79
CA SER A 76 -5.05 -5.05 -16.79
C SER A 76 -4.48 -5.47 -18.13
N TYR A 77 -3.43 -6.30 -18.12
CA TYR A 77 -2.83 -6.88 -19.32
C TYR A 77 -3.80 -7.85 -20.00
N VAL A 78 -4.37 -8.80 -19.25
CA VAL A 78 -5.35 -9.77 -19.76
C VAL A 78 -6.58 -9.06 -20.34
N LEU A 79 -7.05 -8.02 -19.65
CA LEU A 79 -8.18 -7.23 -20.13
C LEU A 79 -7.86 -6.58 -21.50
N ARG A 80 -6.69 -5.96 -21.61
CA ARG A 80 -6.25 -5.29 -22.82
C ARG A 80 -5.96 -6.26 -23.97
N SER A 81 -5.43 -7.45 -23.68
CA SER A 81 -5.17 -8.47 -24.71
C SER A 81 -6.48 -8.98 -25.30
N ASN A 82 -7.48 -9.27 -24.45
CA ASN A 82 -8.79 -9.74 -24.91
C ASN A 82 -9.51 -8.69 -25.76
N ALA A 83 -9.41 -7.41 -25.39
CA ALA A 83 -9.98 -6.31 -26.15
C ALA A 83 -9.33 -6.10 -27.54
N ARG A 84 -8.07 -6.55 -27.75
CA ARG A 84 -7.39 -6.47 -29.06
C ARG A 84 -7.73 -7.65 -29.97
N SER A 85 -7.99 -8.83 -29.42
CA SER A 85 -8.32 -10.03 -30.20
C SER A 85 -9.76 -10.04 -30.74
N ALA A 86 -10.66 -9.23 -30.16
CA ALA A 86 -12.00 -9.02 -30.68
C ALA A 86 -11.98 -7.97 -31.81
N GLU A 87 -11.73 -8.43 -33.04
CA GLU A 87 -11.88 -7.63 -34.27
C GLU A 87 -13.35 -7.21 -34.44
N GLY A 88 -13.74 -6.08 -33.84
CA GLY A 88 -15.08 -5.52 -34.02
C GLY A 88 -15.48 -4.47 -32.98
N VAL A 89 -15.62 -3.24 -33.46
CA VAL A 89 -16.42 -2.13 -32.86
C VAL A 89 -15.70 -1.25 -31.83
N VAL A 90 -15.22 -0.12 -32.37
CA VAL A 90 -14.69 1.14 -31.82
C VAL A 90 -15.40 1.71 -30.57
N ARG A 91 -16.50 1.11 -30.11
CA ARG A 91 -17.33 1.60 -28.99
C ARG A 91 -17.11 0.83 -27.68
N VAL A 92 -16.60 -0.40 -27.73
CA VAL A 92 -16.22 -1.23 -26.56
C VAL A 92 -14.79 -0.89 -26.06
N LEU A 93 -13.95 -0.34 -26.94
CA LEU A 93 -12.56 0.02 -26.61
C LEU A 93 -12.45 1.12 -25.55
N GLY A 94 -13.40 2.06 -25.46
CA GLY A 94 -13.29 3.19 -24.53
C GLY A 94 -13.34 2.79 -23.06
N GLN A 95 -14.26 1.90 -22.69
CA GLN A 95 -14.40 1.44 -21.31
C GLN A 95 -13.32 0.44 -20.92
N GLU A 96 -12.99 -0.50 -21.82
CA GLU A 96 -11.96 -1.51 -21.57
C GLU A 96 -10.55 -0.90 -21.48
N VAL A 97 -10.23 0.07 -22.35
CA VAL A 97 -8.96 0.81 -22.27
C VAL A 97 -8.90 1.61 -20.98
N ARG A 98 -10.01 2.28 -20.59
CA ARG A 98 -10.07 3.01 -19.32
C ARG A 98 -9.89 2.07 -18.14
N ALA A 99 -10.60 0.94 -18.08
CA ALA A 99 -10.49 -0.03 -17.01
C ALA A 99 -9.08 -0.62 -16.90
N SER A 100 -8.45 -0.95 -18.04
CA SER A 100 -7.05 -1.40 -18.09
C SER A 100 -6.09 -0.31 -17.58
N THR A 101 -6.24 0.94 -18.03
CA THR A 101 -5.43 2.06 -17.54
C THR A 101 -5.59 2.26 -16.04
N LEU A 102 -6.82 2.21 -15.52
CA LEU A 102 -7.09 2.35 -14.08
C LEU A 102 -6.42 1.23 -13.27
N GLY A 103 -6.45 -0.02 -13.76
CA GLY A 103 -5.77 -1.13 -13.10
C GLY A 103 -4.24 -1.00 -13.13
N TYR A 104 -3.64 -0.47 -14.20
CA TYR A 104 -2.21 -0.15 -14.20
C TYR A 104 -1.85 0.97 -13.22
N ILE A 105 -2.68 2.02 -13.13
CA ILE A 105 -2.48 3.09 -12.13
C ILE A 105 -2.62 2.52 -10.72
N ALA A 106 -3.57 1.60 -10.49
CA ALA A 106 -3.72 0.92 -9.21
C ALA A 106 -2.46 0.11 -8.83
N ALA A 107 -1.88 -0.62 -9.79
CA ALA A 107 -0.62 -1.32 -9.60
C ALA A 107 0.53 -0.35 -9.26
N ALA A 108 0.63 0.77 -9.97
CA ALA A 108 1.64 1.79 -9.70
C ALA A 108 1.47 2.41 -8.31
N ALA A 109 0.24 2.70 -7.88
CA ALA A 109 -0.06 3.24 -6.56
C ALA A 109 0.34 2.28 -5.43
N LEU A 110 0.09 0.98 -5.60
CA LEU A 110 0.56 -0.07 -4.67
C LEU A 110 2.09 -0.13 -4.59
N MET A 111 2.78 -0.01 -5.73
CA MET A 111 4.24 0.01 -5.78
C MET A 111 4.87 1.27 -5.18
N ALA A 112 4.19 2.42 -5.29
CA ALA A 112 4.71 3.72 -4.90
C ALA A 112 5.10 3.82 -3.40
N GLY A 113 4.53 2.96 -2.55
CA GLY A 113 4.89 2.87 -1.14
C GLY A 113 6.37 2.51 -0.89
N LEU A 114 6.99 1.72 -1.77
CA LEU A 114 8.40 1.30 -1.65
C LEU A 114 9.37 2.47 -1.89
N PRO A 115 9.36 3.17 -3.04
CA PRO A 115 10.21 4.32 -3.25
C PRO A 115 9.88 5.46 -2.27
N TRP A 116 8.61 5.64 -1.87
CA TRP A 116 8.25 6.58 -0.80
C TRP A 116 8.97 6.26 0.52
N THR A 117 8.95 4.99 0.91
CA THR A 117 9.63 4.55 2.13
C THR A 117 11.15 4.81 2.01
N GLN A 118 11.75 4.44 0.87
CA GLN A 118 13.19 4.61 0.64
C GLN A 118 13.62 6.08 0.61
N ALA A 119 12.92 6.94 -0.13
CA ALA A 119 13.32 8.32 -0.36
C ALA A 119 12.97 9.25 0.81
N VAL A 120 11.83 9.02 1.47
CA VAL A 120 11.28 9.98 2.45
C VAL A 120 11.36 9.45 3.88
N MET A 121 11.09 8.17 4.09
CA MET A 121 10.96 7.64 5.45
C MET A 121 12.27 7.13 6.05
N MET A 122 13.26 6.75 5.22
CA MET A 122 14.46 6.04 5.71
C MET A 122 15.28 6.83 6.73
N ALA A 123 15.39 8.15 6.61
CA ALA A 123 16.12 8.96 7.58
C ALA A 123 15.51 8.83 9.00
N VAL A 124 14.19 8.99 9.10
CA VAL A 124 13.44 8.86 10.36
C VAL A 124 13.45 7.41 10.86
N ASN A 125 13.22 6.44 9.98
CA ASN A 125 13.24 5.01 10.33
C ASN A 125 14.60 4.61 10.91
N ASN A 126 15.69 4.96 10.22
CA ASN A 126 17.05 4.63 10.66
C ASN A 126 17.39 5.31 11.98
N ARG A 127 16.95 6.56 12.19
CA ARG A 127 17.19 7.27 13.45
C ARG A 127 16.47 6.61 14.63
N LEU A 128 15.20 6.25 14.47
CA LEU A 128 14.44 5.53 15.50
C LEU A 128 15.02 4.14 15.78
N ILE A 129 15.46 3.43 14.74
CA ILE A 129 16.12 2.12 14.88
C ILE A 129 17.47 2.25 15.61
N ALA A 130 18.27 3.28 15.29
CA ALA A 130 19.53 3.54 15.98
C ALA A 130 19.31 3.86 17.46
N LEU A 131 18.30 4.67 17.79
CA LEU A 131 17.91 4.95 19.18
C LEU A 131 17.39 3.70 19.91
N ALA A 132 16.82 2.72 19.20
CA ALA A 132 16.44 1.44 19.81
C ALA A 132 17.65 0.56 20.17
N ALA A 133 18.79 0.76 19.50
CA ALA A 133 20.02 0.01 19.73
C ALA A 133 20.88 0.56 20.89
N ASP A 134 20.67 1.82 21.29
CA ASP A 134 21.35 2.46 22.42
C ASP A 134 20.33 2.95 23.48
N PRO A 135 20.06 2.14 24.52
CA PRO A 135 19.11 2.49 25.57
C PRO A 135 19.43 3.82 26.27
N GLY A 136 20.71 4.11 26.53
CA GLY A 136 21.11 5.34 27.23
C GLY A 136 21.02 6.60 26.36
N ALA A 137 21.10 6.46 25.03
CA ALA A 137 20.81 7.55 24.10
C ALA A 137 19.31 7.82 23.98
N SER A 138 18.47 6.77 24.00
CA SER A 138 17.02 6.92 23.84
C SER A 138 16.38 7.79 24.92
N ASP A 139 16.74 7.57 26.19
CA ASP A 139 16.17 8.33 27.32
C ASP A 139 16.64 9.80 27.31
N ARG A 140 17.87 10.05 26.85
CA ARG A 140 18.39 11.41 26.66
C ARG A 140 17.77 12.12 25.44
N ALA A 141 17.24 11.36 24.49
CA ALA A 141 16.63 11.85 23.25
C ALA A 141 15.09 11.75 23.29
N ALA A 142 14.46 11.75 24.46
CA ALA A 142 13.01 11.51 24.58
C ALA A 142 12.16 12.47 23.73
N ALA A 143 12.49 13.77 23.73
CA ALA A 143 11.80 14.75 22.88
C ALA A 143 11.98 14.46 21.38
N GLU A 144 13.19 14.08 20.98
CA GLU A 144 13.51 13.70 19.60
C GLU A 144 12.69 12.47 19.15
N VAL A 145 12.58 11.45 20.00
CA VAL A 145 11.78 10.25 19.72
C VAL A 145 10.33 10.62 19.44
N VAL A 146 9.74 11.50 20.26
CA VAL A 146 8.36 11.96 20.07
C VAL A 146 8.19 12.67 18.72
N ASP A 147 9.12 13.54 18.35
CA ASP A 147 9.07 14.27 17.07
C ASP A 147 9.24 13.33 15.87
N LEU A 148 10.18 12.38 15.95
CA LEU A 148 10.37 11.36 14.93
C LEU A 148 9.13 10.48 14.76
N LEU A 149 8.49 10.06 15.85
CA LEU A 149 7.23 9.29 15.79
C LEU A 149 6.09 10.10 15.18
N ARG A 150 5.98 11.40 15.49
CA ARG A 150 4.99 12.29 14.87
C ARG A 150 5.22 12.48 13.38
N GLN A 151 6.48 12.64 12.95
CA GLN A 151 6.84 12.69 11.54
C GLN A 151 6.50 11.36 10.85
N TRP A 152 6.87 10.24 11.46
CA TRP A 152 6.59 8.91 10.94
C TRP A 152 5.10 8.62 10.79
N ARG A 153 4.29 9.09 11.74
CA ARG A 153 2.82 9.05 11.66
C ARG A 153 2.31 9.72 10.39
N TRP A 154 2.78 10.95 10.12
CA TRP A 154 2.38 11.67 8.92
C TRP A 154 2.79 10.94 7.64
N MET A 155 4.04 10.46 7.58
CA MET A 155 4.53 9.74 6.40
C MET A 155 3.77 8.43 6.13
N ASN A 156 3.27 7.77 7.17
CA ASN A 156 2.40 6.59 6.99
C ASN A 156 0.99 6.92 6.53
N PHE A 157 0.43 8.08 6.91
CA PHE A 157 -0.85 8.51 6.33
C PHE A 157 -0.73 8.69 4.82
N VAL A 158 0.37 9.27 4.33
CA VAL A 158 0.64 9.36 2.88
C VAL A 158 0.69 7.97 2.25
N ARG A 159 1.40 7.02 2.87
CA ARG A 159 1.48 5.63 2.41
C ARG A 159 0.11 4.92 2.40
N SER A 160 -0.72 5.20 3.40
CA SER A 160 -2.11 4.72 3.47
C SER A 160 -2.95 5.27 2.32
N THR A 161 -2.83 6.57 2.03
CA THR A 161 -3.53 7.23 0.91
C THR A 161 -3.15 6.62 -0.43
N LEU A 162 -1.86 6.32 -0.66
CA LEU A 162 -1.41 5.64 -1.87
C LEU A 162 -2.09 4.28 -2.04
N GLY A 163 -2.13 3.47 -0.97
CA GLY A 163 -2.85 2.19 -0.98
C GLY A 163 -4.35 2.35 -1.23
N LEU A 164 -4.98 3.36 -0.62
CA LEU A 164 -6.41 3.63 -0.80
C LEU A 164 -6.73 4.02 -2.24
N VAL A 165 -5.93 4.90 -2.84
CA VAL A 165 -6.04 5.26 -4.26
C VAL A 165 -5.92 4.02 -5.12
N GLY A 166 -4.94 3.14 -4.85
CA GLY A 166 -4.82 1.85 -5.53
C GLY A 166 -6.10 1.00 -5.42
N GLY A 167 -6.67 0.89 -4.23
CA GLY A 167 -7.92 0.14 -3.99
C GLY A 167 -9.13 0.72 -4.73
N VAL A 168 -9.32 2.04 -4.67
CA VAL A 168 -10.44 2.73 -5.32
C VAL A 168 -10.34 2.64 -6.85
N LEU A 169 -9.15 2.84 -7.41
CA LEU A 169 -8.94 2.76 -8.87
C LEU A 169 -9.04 1.32 -9.37
N GLY A 170 -8.53 0.34 -8.62
CA GLY A 170 -8.71 -1.08 -8.92
C GLY A 170 -10.17 -1.51 -8.88
N LEU A 171 -10.94 -1.02 -7.90
CA LEU A 171 -12.39 -1.28 -7.84
C LEU A 171 -13.12 -0.63 -9.02
N SER A 172 -12.74 0.60 -9.37
CA SER A 172 -13.27 1.29 -10.55
C SER A 172 -12.96 0.54 -11.84
N ALA A 173 -11.78 -0.09 -11.93
CA ALA A 173 -11.41 -0.97 -13.04
C ALA A 173 -12.30 -2.22 -13.10
N ILE A 174 -12.69 -2.80 -11.97
CA ILE A 174 -13.65 -3.93 -11.93
C ILE A 174 -15.03 -3.49 -12.41
N VAL A 175 -15.53 -2.36 -11.93
CA VAL A 175 -16.86 -1.85 -12.31
C VAL A 175 -16.93 -1.49 -13.79
N GLY A 176 -15.84 -0.96 -14.35
CA GLY A 176 -15.73 -0.60 -15.76
C GLY A 176 -15.58 -1.75 -16.76
N GLN A 177 -15.47 -3.00 -16.27
CA GLN A 177 -15.44 -4.23 -17.10
C GLN A 177 -16.84 -4.80 -17.40
N LYS A 178 -17.89 -4.17 -16.86
CA LYS A 178 -19.29 -4.53 -17.12
C LYS A 178 -19.88 -3.63 -18.20
#